data_AF-A0A8X6HH97-F1
#
_entry.id   AF-A0A8X6HH97-F1
#
_cell.length_a   1.000
_cell.length_b   1.000
_cell.length_c   1.000
_cell.angle_alpha   90.00
_cell.angle_beta   90.00
_cell.angle_gamma   90.00
#
_symmetry.space_group_name_H-M   'P 1'
#
loop_
_entity.id
_entity.type
_entity.pdbx_description
1 polymer ?
#
loop_
_entity_poly.entity_id
_entity_poly.type
_entity_poly.pdbx_seq_one_letter_code
_entity_poly.pdbx_strand_id
1 'polypeptide(L)'
;MADRVAKQGTALPQPKQPGTLHSAKSQIKSAVERWNCQRLQRLSLARIGRASFPEAPSITLPRAVSVAAFRMWTGHDYLAAHLHHINVLPSPEYQLGGYGTMNAVHLRTCSALDHSKNYQNSIFKEADLYWSARPLMAQQPSVGVG
;
A
#
# COMPACT_ATOMS: atom_id res chain seq x y z
N MET A 1 9.12 -32.56 17.74
CA MET A 1 9.88 -31.43 17.14
C MET A 1 10.47 -30.50 18.20
N ALA A 2 9.69 -30.07 19.20
CA ALA A 2 10.18 -29.20 20.28
C ALA A 2 11.41 -29.75 21.02
N ASP A 3 11.43 -31.06 21.34
CA ASP A 3 12.54 -31.70 22.05
C ASP A 3 13.88 -31.64 21.28
N ARG A 4 13.82 -31.76 19.94
CA ARG A 4 14.98 -31.63 19.06
C ARG A 4 15.54 -30.20 19.07
N VAL A 5 14.66 -29.20 19.10
CA VAL A 5 15.03 -27.78 19.15
C VAL A 5 15.59 -27.41 20.52
N ALA A 6 15.05 -27.97 21.60
CA ALA A 6 15.56 -27.80 22.95
C ALA A 6 17.00 -28.35 23.09
N LYS A 7 17.26 -29.56 22.57
CA LYS A 7 18.61 -30.17 22.54
C LYS A 7 19.62 -29.39 21.70
N GLN A 8 19.18 -28.69 20.64
CA GLN A 8 20.05 -27.78 19.90
C GLN A 8 20.36 -26.51 20.71
N GLY A 9 19.38 -26.01 21.46
CA GLY A 9 19.55 -24.85 22.33
C GLY A 9 20.56 -25.05 23.46
N THR A 10 20.70 -26.28 23.99
CA THR A 10 21.69 -26.60 25.02
C THR A 10 23.13 -26.52 24.53
N ALA A 11 23.36 -26.58 23.22
CA ALA A 11 24.69 -26.41 22.62
C ALA A 11 25.07 -24.93 22.39
N LEU A 12 24.14 -23.99 22.58
CA LEU A 12 24.40 -22.56 22.40
C LEU A 12 25.01 -21.95 23.68
N PRO A 13 25.87 -20.93 23.54
CA PRO A 13 26.45 -20.22 24.67
C PRO A 13 25.37 -19.68 25.61
N GLN A 14 25.39 -20.14 26.86
CA GLN A 14 24.49 -19.62 27.88
C GLN A 14 24.99 -18.25 28.37
N PRO A 15 24.07 -17.32 28.69
CA PRO A 15 24.44 -16.05 29.28
C PRO A 15 25.14 -16.28 30.64
N LYS A 16 26.27 -15.59 30.85
CA LYS A 16 27.09 -15.73 32.07
C LYS A 16 26.39 -15.21 33.33
N GLN A 17 25.34 -14.40 33.17
CA GLN A 17 24.55 -13.88 34.28
C GLN A 17 23.12 -14.39 34.21
N PRO A 18 22.57 -14.87 35.34
CA PRO A 18 21.18 -15.29 35.40
C PRO A 18 20.26 -14.07 35.19
N GLY A 19 19.47 -14.11 34.12
CA GLY A 19 18.41 -13.15 33.85
C GLY A 19 17.05 -13.73 34.21
N THR A 20 16.07 -12.87 34.48
CA THR A 20 14.69 -13.32 34.67
C THR A 20 14.08 -13.75 33.32
N LEU A 21 13.11 -14.68 33.36
CA LEU A 21 12.34 -15.08 32.18
C LEU A 21 11.69 -13.87 31.48
N HIS A 22 11.25 -12.88 32.25
CA HIS A 22 10.69 -11.64 31.73
C HIS A 22 11.71 -10.85 30.89
N SER A 23 12.94 -10.71 31.39
CA SER A 23 14.02 -10.03 30.66
C SER A 23 14.34 -10.76 29.35
N ALA A 24 14.47 -12.09 29.39
CA ALA A 24 14.70 -12.90 28.20
C ALA A 24 13.56 -12.74 27.16
N LYS A 25 12.30 -12.79 27.60
CA LYS A 25 11.13 -12.58 26.72
C LYS A 25 11.14 -11.18 26.10
N SER A 26 11.48 -10.16 26.88
CA SER A 26 11.59 -8.78 26.40
C SER A 26 12.70 -8.64 25.35
N GLN A 27 13.87 -9.22 25.59
CA GLN A 27 14.99 -9.18 24.64
C GLN A 27 14.65 -9.86 23.32
N ILE A 28 14.00 -11.03 23.36
CA ILE A 28 13.53 -11.74 22.17
C ILE A 28 12.51 -10.89 21.42
N LYS A 29 11.51 -10.33 22.12
CA LYS A 29 10.51 -9.45 21.51
C LYS A 29 11.17 -8.28 20.80
N SER A 30 12.07 -7.55 21.46
CA SER A 30 12.78 -6.41 20.89
C SER A 30 13.71 -6.81 19.74
N ALA A 31 14.29 -8.01 19.75
CA ALA A 31 15.08 -8.52 18.64
C ALA A 31 14.21 -8.82 17.41
N VAL A 32 13.06 -9.47 17.61
CA VAL A 32 12.08 -9.76 16.56
C VAL A 32 11.50 -8.47 15.98
N GLU A 33 11.14 -7.51 16.82
CA GLU A 33 10.63 -6.20 16.38
C GLU A 33 11.69 -5.45 15.56
N ARG A 34 12.94 -5.39 16.04
CA ARG A 34 14.05 -4.78 15.27
C ARG A 34 14.27 -5.47 13.93
N TRP A 35 14.29 -6.81 13.91
CA TRP A 35 14.45 -7.58 12.68
C TRP A 35 13.31 -7.31 11.71
N ASN A 36 12.06 -7.31 12.20
CA ASN A 36 10.90 -6.97 11.38
C ASN A 36 10.96 -5.55 10.84
N CYS A 37 11.30 -4.56 11.66
CA CYS A 37 11.47 -3.18 11.21
C CYS A 37 12.54 -3.06 10.13
N GLN A 38 13.72 -3.66 10.32
CA GLN A 38 14.79 -3.65 9.32
C GLN A 38 14.38 -4.38 8.04
N ARG A 39 13.69 -5.52 8.15
CA ARG A 39 13.17 -6.26 7.00
C ARG A 39 12.16 -5.43 6.23
N LEU A 40 11.19 -4.83 6.91
CA LEU A 40 10.17 -3.98 6.30
C LEU A 40 10.78 -2.74 5.67
N GLN A 41 11.77 -2.11 6.30
CA GLN A 41 12.53 -0.99 5.72
C GLN A 41 13.29 -1.40 4.45
N ARG A 42 13.93 -2.57 4.44
CA ARG A 42 14.61 -3.08 3.22
C ARG A 42 13.60 -3.38 2.11
N LEU A 43 12.46 -3.97 2.44
CA LEU A 43 11.40 -4.24 1.48
C LEU A 43 10.75 -2.96 0.95
N SER A 44 10.55 -1.95 1.80
CA SER A 44 10.04 -0.65 1.38
C SER A 44 11.04 0.08 0.51
N LEU A 45 12.34 0.07 0.85
CA LEU A 45 13.39 0.66 0.03
C LEU A 45 13.60 -0.09 -1.28
N ALA A 46 13.42 -1.41 -1.34
CA ALA A 46 13.46 -2.18 -2.58
C ALA A 46 12.21 -2.00 -3.46
N ARG A 47 11.08 -1.60 -2.85
CA ARG A 47 9.85 -1.20 -3.56
C ARG A 47 9.97 0.24 -4.08
N ILE A 48 10.53 1.14 -3.27
CA ILE A 48 10.81 2.53 -3.62
C ILE A 48 11.93 2.61 -4.66
N GLY A 49 13.01 1.84 -4.51
CA GLY A 49 14.15 1.80 -5.44
C GLY A 49 13.86 1.19 -6.81
N ARG A 50 12.65 0.63 -7.01
CA ARG A 50 12.18 0.18 -8.34
C ARG A 50 11.37 1.23 -9.09
N ALA A 51 11.11 2.37 -8.48
CA ALA A 51 10.51 3.50 -9.15
C ALA A 51 11.27 4.76 -8.73
N SER A 52 12.01 5.34 -9.67
CA SER A 52 12.46 6.73 -9.56
C SER A 52 11.22 7.60 -9.46
N PHE A 53 10.75 7.82 -8.24
CA PHE A 53 9.62 8.68 -8.01
C PHE A 53 10.13 10.12 -8.01
N PRO A 54 9.48 11.05 -8.73
CA PRO A 54 9.71 12.47 -8.51
C PRO A 54 9.42 12.82 -7.04
N GLU A 55 9.97 13.94 -6.59
CA GLU A 55 9.83 14.47 -5.23
C GLU A 55 8.43 14.25 -4.64
N ALA A 56 8.37 13.82 -3.38
CA ALA A 56 7.10 13.52 -2.72
C ALA A 56 6.16 14.75 -2.73
N PRO A 57 4.83 14.57 -2.83
CA PRO A 57 3.90 15.70 -2.87
C PRO A 57 4.05 16.60 -1.65
N SER A 58 4.18 17.92 -1.88
CA SER A 58 4.31 18.90 -0.79
C SER A 58 3.13 18.84 0.19
N ILE A 59 3.44 18.95 1.49
CA ILE A 59 2.47 18.99 2.59
C ILE A 59 1.61 20.27 2.55
N THR A 60 1.98 21.27 1.75
CA THR A 60 1.24 22.53 1.60
C THR A 60 0.00 22.43 0.71
N LEU A 61 -0.22 21.29 0.05
CA LEU A 61 -1.38 21.09 -0.83
C LEU A 61 -2.68 20.84 -0.01
N PRO A 62 -3.86 21.14 -0.59
CA PRO A 62 -5.13 20.76 0.03
C PRO A 62 -5.19 19.25 0.28
N ARG A 63 -5.75 18.84 1.43
CA ARG A 63 -5.79 17.43 1.87
C ARG A 63 -6.22 16.45 0.77
N ALA A 64 -7.28 16.77 0.03
CA ALA A 64 -7.80 15.89 -1.02
C ALA A 64 -6.76 15.67 -2.14
N VAL A 65 -6.01 16.71 -2.49
CA VAL A 65 -4.94 16.67 -3.49
C VAL A 65 -3.76 15.87 -2.97
N SER A 66 -3.29 16.16 -1.75
CA SER A 66 -2.17 15.44 -1.13
C SER A 66 -2.45 13.94 -0.99
N VAL A 67 -3.67 13.58 -0.60
CA VAL A 67 -4.08 12.17 -0.45
C VAL A 67 -4.09 11.45 -1.80
N ALA A 68 -4.70 12.04 -2.83
CA ALA A 68 -4.74 11.44 -4.15
C ALA A 68 -3.33 11.30 -4.75
N ALA A 69 -2.55 12.38 -4.68
CA ALA A 69 -1.17 12.41 -5.14
C ALA A 69 -0.31 11.37 -4.42
N PHE A 70 -0.42 11.25 -3.09
CA PHE A 70 0.32 10.24 -2.32
C PHE A 70 -0.06 8.81 -2.71
N ARG A 71 -1.36 8.54 -2.93
CA ARG A 71 -1.83 7.21 -3.35
C ARG A 71 -1.30 6.83 -4.74
N MET A 72 -1.35 7.76 -5.70
CA MET A 72 -0.74 7.58 -7.03
C MET A 72 0.77 7.41 -6.95
N TRP A 73 1.44 8.28 -6.19
CA TRP A 73 2.88 8.28 -6.02
C TRP A 73 3.39 6.98 -5.39
N THR A 74 2.70 6.44 -4.39
CA THR A 74 3.11 5.17 -3.76
C THR A 74 2.74 3.93 -4.58
N GLY A 75 2.02 4.07 -5.70
CA GLY A 75 1.43 2.93 -6.41
C GLY A 75 0.46 2.13 -5.54
N HIS A 76 -0.10 2.75 -4.49
CA HIS A 76 -1.23 2.23 -3.71
C HIS A 76 -2.56 2.76 -4.25
N ASP A 77 -2.57 3.18 -5.51
CA ASP A 77 -3.71 3.76 -6.18
C ASP A 77 -4.79 2.75 -6.58
N TYR A 78 -4.64 1.48 -6.17
CA TYR A 78 -5.58 0.38 -6.37
C TYR A 78 -6.97 0.73 -5.80
N LEU A 79 -7.63 1.71 -6.39
CA LEU A 79 -8.92 2.24 -5.99
C LEU A 79 -9.93 1.10 -6.01
N ALA A 80 -9.82 0.24 -7.01
CA ALA A 80 -10.50 -1.05 -7.10
C ALA A 80 -10.28 -1.93 -5.87
N ALA A 81 -9.02 -2.24 -5.52
CA ALA A 81 -8.69 -3.09 -4.38
C ALA A 81 -9.09 -2.46 -3.05
N HIS A 82 -8.96 -1.13 -2.91
CA HIS A 82 -9.40 -0.39 -1.73
C HIS A 82 -10.91 -0.45 -1.56
N LEU A 83 -11.66 -0.21 -2.64
CA LEU A 83 -13.12 -0.29 -2.64
C LEU A 83 -13.61 -1.73 -2.42
N HIS A 84 -12.94 -2.73 -3.00
CA HIS A 84 -13.20 -4.15 -2.73
C HIS A 84 -12.96 -4.50 -1.26
N HIS A 85 -11.87 -4.01 -0.65
CA HIS A 85 -11.56 -4.25 0.76
C HIS A 85 -12.64 -3.71 1.71
N ILE A 86 -13.37 -2.66 1.32
CA ILE A 86 -14.51 -2.12 2.06
C ILE A 86 -15.87 -2.60 1.52
N ASN A 87 -15.88 -3.69 0.74
CA ASN A 87 -17.07 -4.34 0.16
C ASN A 87 -17.93 -3.43 -0.74
N VAL A 88 -17.34 -2.40 -1.36
CA VAL A 88 -18.02 -1.55 -2.35
C VAL A 88 -17.96 -2.18 -3.75
N LEU A 89 -16.86 -2.86 -4.07
CA LEU A 89 -16.69 -3.57 -5.34
C LEU A 89 -16.64 -5.09 -5.12
N PRO A 90 -17.11 -5.90 -6.08
CA PRO A 90 -17.10 -7.35 -5.98
C PRO A 90 -15.72 -7.97 -6.24
N SER A 91 -14.80 -7.23 -6.88
CA SER A 91 -13.45 -7.72 -7.21
C SER A 91 -12.41 -6.59 -7.13
N PRO A 92 -11.16 -6.88 -6.72
CA PRO A 92 -10.07 -5.92 -6.77
C PRO A 92 -9.57 -5.64 -8.20
N GLU A 93 -9.97 -6.43 -9.19
CA GLU A 93 -9.60 -6.30 -10.61
C GLU A 93 -10.64 -5.52 -11.43
N TYR A 94 -11.46 -4.73 -10.76
CA TYR A 94 -12.46 -3.90 -11.41
C TYR A 94 -11.87 -2.55 -11.85
N GLN A 95 -12.05 -2.16 -13.11
CA GLN A 95 -11.63 -0.86 -13.63
C GLN A 95 -12.78 -0.16 -14.34
N LEU A 96 -12.72 1.17 -14.47
CA LEU A 96 -13.70 1.89 -15.28
C LEU A 96 -13.61 1.42 -16.74
N GLY A 97 -14.73 0.95 -17.29
CA GLY A 97 -14.78 0.44 -18.67
C GLY A 97 -14.28 -0.99 -18.86
N GLY A 98 -14.08 -1.79 -17.80
CA GLY A 98 -13.80 -3.24 -17.95
C GLY A 98 -13.15 -3.91 -16.74
N TYR A 99 -12.25 -4.86 -17.01
CA TYR A 99 -11.47 -5.59 -16.00
C TYR A 99 -9.98 -5.29 -16.12
N GLY A 100 -9.34 -5.00 -15.00
CA GLY A 100 -7.92 -4.62 -14.95
C GLY A 100 -7.54 -3.87 -13.69
N THR A 101 -6.28 -3.45 -13.64
CA THR A 101 -5.76 -2.67 -12.51
C THR A 101 -6.09 -1.19 -12.68
N MET A 102 -6.89 -0.65 -11.75
CA MET A 102 -7.19 0.78 -11.67
C MET A 102 -5.98 1.58 -11.16
N ASN A 103 -4.99 1.81 -12.03
CA ASN A 103 -3.76 2.54 -11.70
C ASN A 103 -3.71 3.94 -12.34
N ALA A 104 -2.66 4.70 -12.05
CA ALA A 104 -2.45 6.07 -12.51
C ALA A 104 -2.33 6.14 -14.04
N VAL A 105 -1.83 5.09 -14.69
CA VAL A 105 -1.81 5.01 -16.16
C VAL A 105 -3.24 4.95 -16.69
N HIS A 106 -4.06 4.05 -16.14
CA HIS A 106 -5.47 3.95 -16.52
C HIS A 106 -6.22 5.25 -16.23
N LEU A 107 -6.04 5.88 -15.06
CA LEU A 107 -6.70 7.15 -14.74
C LEU A 107 -6.41 8.25 -15.76
N ARG A 108 -5.21 8.28 -16.35
CA ARG A 108 -4.81 9.27 -17.36
C ARG A 108 -5.34 8.98 -18.77
N THR A 109 -5.73 7.74 -19.06
CA THR A 109 -6.18 7.33 -20.41
C THR A 109 -7.64 6.89 -20.46
N CYS A 110 -8.28 6.72 -19.31
CA CYS A 110 -9.66 6.24 -19.19
C CYS A 110 -10.62 7.23 -19.86
N SER A 111 -11.37 6.74 -20.86
CA SER A 111 -12.37 7.52 -21.60
C SER A 111 -13.61 7.86 -20.78
N ALA A 112 -13.86 7.14 -19.68
CA ALA A 112 -14.97 7.43 -18.77
C ALA A 112 -14.73 8.66 -17.88
N LEU A 113 -13.50 9.19 -17.86
CA LEU A 113 -13.14 10.37 -17.09
C LEU A 113 -13.06 11.59 -17.99
N ASP A 114 -13.43 12.75 -17.44
CA ASP A 114 -13.31 14.01 -18.14
C ASP A 114 -11.88 14.53 -18.09
N HIS A 115 -11.22 14.56 -19.25
CA HIS A 115 -9.88 15.11 -19.44
C HIS A 115 -9.87 16.52 -20.02
N SER A 116 -11.03 17.13 -20.27
CA SER A 116 -11.16 18.43 -20.93
C SER A 116 -10.77 19.61 -20.03
N LYS A 117 -10.82 19.41 -18.71
CA LYS A 117 -10.45 20.45 -17.74
C LYS A 117 -8.97 20.81 -17.86
N ASN A 118 -8.72 22.11 -17.98
CA ASN A 118 -7.38 22.65 -18.05
C ASN A 118 -6.87 22.99 -16.64
N TYR A 119 -5.75 22.37 -16.24
CA TYR A 119 -5.11 22.60 -14.96
C TYR A 119 -3.71 23.15 -15.18
N GLN A 120 -3.34 24.22 -14.47
CA GLN A 120 -1.97 24.74 -14.50
C GLN A 120 -0.96 23.79 -13.87
N ASN A 121 -1.41 22.89 -12.98
CA ASN A 121 -0.57 21.95 -12.25
C ASN A 121 -1.10 20.51 -12.42
N SER A 122 -0.23 19.62 -12.89
CA SER A 122 -0.54 18.20 -13.16
C SER A 122 -1.02 17.44 -11.92
N ILE A 123 -0.56 17.80 -10.72
CA ILE A 123 -0.98 17.16 -9.46
C ILE A 123 -2.46 17.40 -9.18
N PHE A 124 -2.98 18.59 -9.49
CA PHE A 124 -4.39 18.90 -9.34
C PHE A 124 -5.24 18.16 -10.36
N LYS A 125 -4.75 18.03 -11.60
CA LYS A 125 -5.40 17.20 -12.63
C LYS A 125 -5.50 15.74 -12.19
N GLU A 126 -4.40 15.18 -11.71
CA GLU A 126 -4.37 13.80 -11.23
C GLU A 126 -5.30 13.58 -10.05
N ALA A 127 -5.31 14.49 -9.08
CA ALA A 127 -6.23 14.42 -7.95
C ALA A 127 -7.70 14.47 -8.40
N ASP A 128 -8.06 15.32 -9.36
CA ASP A 128 -9.42 15.41 -9.89
C ASP A 128 -9.84 14.11 -10.60
N LEU A 129 -8.96 13.53 -11.42
CA LEU A 129 -9.21 12.23 -12.06
C LEU A 129 -9.44 11.12 -11.03
N TYR A 130 -8.62 11.07 -9.97
CA TYR A 130 -8.77 10.10 -8.88
C TYR A 130 -10.13 10.21 -8.19
N TRP A 131 -10.49 11.42 -7.78
CA TRP A 131 -11.73 11.64 -7.05
C TRP A 131 -12.97 11.52 -7.95
N SER A 132 -12.86 11.82 -9.24
CA SER A 132 -13.91 11.60 -10.23
C SER A 132 -14.14 10.12 -10.53
N ALA A 133 -13.08 9.31 -10.52
CA ALA A 133 -13.19 7.87 -10.73
C ALA A 133 -13.93 7.15 -9.60
N ARG A 134 -13.72 7.59 -8.35
CA ARG A 134 -14.29 6.94 -7.16
C ARG A 134 -15.82 6.78 -7.18
N PRO A 135 -16.63 7.83 -7.42
CA PRO A 135 -18.09 7.68 -7.49
C PRO A 135 -18.52 6.85 -8.70
N LEU A 136 -17.84 6.96 -9.84
CA LEU A 136 -18.16 6.14 -11.03
C LEU A 136 -17.97 4.66 -10.75
N MET A 137 -16.90 4.28 -10.05
CA MET A 137 -16.67 2.90 -9.65
C MET A 137 -17.67 2.42 -8.60
N ALA A 138 -18.12 3.30 -7.70
CA ALA A 138 -19.12 2.95 -6.69
C ALA A 138 -20.55 2.85 -7.25
N GLN A 139 -20.83 3.49 -8.39
CA GLN A 139 -22.15 3.53 -9.02
C GLN A 139 -22.35 2.51 -10.14
N GLN A 140 -21.28 1.91 -10.68
CA GLN A 140 -21.45 0.84 -11.66
C GLN A 140 -22.01 -0.41 -10.96
N PRO A 141 -23.26 -0.82 -11.26
CA PRO A 141 -23.80 -2.03 -10.68
C PRO A 141 -23.02 -3.22 -11.21
N SER A 142 -22.88 -4.23 -10.36
CA SER A 142 -22.44 -5.58 -10.71
C SER A 142 -23.06 -5.98 -12.06
N VAL A 143 -22.25 -5.99 -13.13
CA VAL A 143 -22.71 -6.48 -14.43
C VAL A 143 -23.06 -7.94 -14.23
N GLY A 144 -24.35 -8.25 -14.40
CA GLY A 144 -24.89 -9.59 -14.32
C GLY A 144 -24.13 -10.49 -15.28
N VAL A 145 -23.75 -11.65 -14.77
CA VAL A 145 -23.30 -12.77 -15.59
C VAL A 145 -24.55 -13.31 -16.28
N GLY A 146 -24.68 -13.06 -17.57
CA GLY A 146 -25.55 -13.81 -18.47
C GLY A 146 -24.85 -15.07 -18.95
#